data_AF-A0A315ZIS9-F1
#
_entry.id   AF-A0A315ZIS9-F1
#
_cell.length_a   1.000
_cell.length_b   1.000
_cell.length_c   1.000
_cell.angle_alpha   90.00
_cell.angle_beta   90.00
_cell.angle_gamma   90.00
#
_symmetry.space_group_name_H-M   'P 1'
#
loop_
_entity.id
_entity.type
_entity.pdbx_description
1 polymer ?
#
loop_
_entity_poly.entity_id
_entity_poly.type
_entity_poly.pdbx_seq_one_letter_code
_entity_poly.pdbx_strand_id
1 'polypeptide(L)'
;MQSEKTFQTDYRKWITFNKVLGEYKHLFDLYNVLEQLSSKGLYQLTKTEEEGETKYLIEQEGFEEALLIQSETERKLCLEYLKEHYLPKENIEGWYQEKVETEDRSQNLSYQEHDPTFVPKRDIESVKVHPKERRYLKIKTFISVLFYIVVAVGVVIAALENPNPVMIVANIIGVLLYIGIIAFAQRFLHGLFIGMMKGNAVRLNKSQYPEIYDIVEKQSEEIGLKEAPEVYVAYGPLNAFVTKFSRKKYLVLYSEVLETANAGNYDIMKFVIGHELAHIKRNHLGKAWLFPSLFIPILSLAYSRACEYTCDRYGAHFSEQGAFEGILALTAGPHIYAKISLKSFIRDAASQGGFFVWFTEKFSTHPHLVNRVLALKSYTKMGL
;
A
#
# COMPACT_ATOMS: atom_id res chain seq x y z
N MET A 1 -31.11 -8.15 -31.14
CA MET A 1 -31.81 -9.45 -31.02
C MET A 1 -31.01 -10.67 -31.51
N GLN A 2 -29.91 -10.56 -32.25
CA GLN A 2 -29.11 -11.73 -32.66
C GLN A 2 -27.83 -11.93 -31.83
N SER A 3 -27.43 -10.96 -30.99
CA SER A 3 -26.23 -11.02 -30.13
C SER A 3 -26.46 -11.63 -28.74
N GLU A 4 -27.69 -11.57 -28.19
CA GLU A 4 -28.01 -12.14 -26.86
C GLU A 4 -28.01 -13.68 -26.86
N LYS A 5 -28.45 -14.31 -27.96
CA LYS A 5 -28.45 -15.77 -28.07
C LYS A 5 -27.05 -16.40 -28.03
N THR A 6 -26.00 -15.64 -28.34
CA THR A 6 -24.63 -16.17 -28.41
C THR A 6 -23.93 -16.18 -27.06
N PHE A 7 -24.38 -15.39 -26.08
CA PHE A 7 -23.76 -15.35 -24.76
C PHE A 7 -24.18 -16.55 -23.90
N GLN A 8 -25.49 -16.87 -23.90
CA GLN A 8 -26.07 -17.96 -23.09
C GLN A 8 -25.55 -19.36 -23.49
N THR A 9 -25.16 -19.56 -24.75
CA THR A 9 -24.64 -20.85 -25.25
C THR A 9 -23.12 -20.95 -25.24
N ASP A 10 -22.40 -19.86 -24.96
CA ASP A 10 -20.94 -19.83 -24.97
C ASP A 10 -20.42 -19.90 -23.53
N TYR A 11 -20.24 -21.12 -23.03
CA TYR A 11 -19.83 -21.37 -21.65
C TYR A 11 -18.53 -20.63 -21.27
N ARG A 12 -17.63 -20.38 -22.23
CA ARG A 12 -16.37 -19.65 -21.97
C ARG A 12 -16.63 -18.19 -21.67
N LYS A 13 -17.48 -17.53 -22.46
CA LYS A 13 -17.88 -16.15 -22.22
C LYS A 13 -18.68 -16.04 -20.94
N TRP A 14 -19.62 -16.96 -20.72
CA TRP A 14 -20.43 -16.98 -19.52
C TRP A 14 -19.55 -17.04 -18.26
N ILE A 15 -18.59 -17.96 -18.21
CA ILE A 15 -17.63 -18.07 -17.08
C ILE A 15 -16.79 -16.80 -16.95
N THR A 16 -16.29 -16.24 -18.06
CA THR A 16 -15.38 -15.07 -18.05
C THR A 16 -16.07 -13.79 -17.58
N PHE A 17 -17.34 -13.59 -17.92
CA PHE A 17 -18.08 -12.35 -17.63
C PHE A 17 -18.97 -12.44 -16.38
N ASN A 18 -19.11 -13.63 -15.80
CA ASN A 18 -19.83 -13.83 -14.56
C ASN A 18 -18.96 -13.46 -13.36
N LYS A 19 -19.16 -12.23 -12.86
CA LYS A 19 -18.39 -11.65 -11.74
C LYS A 19 -18.54 -12.43 -10.43
N VAL A 20 -19.62 -13.20 -10.27
CA VAL A 20 -19.89 -13.98 -9.05
C VAL A 20 -18.99 -15.22 -9.00
N LEU A 21 -18.51 -15.73 -10.14
CA LEU A 21 -17.49 -16.79 -10.20
C LEU A 21 -16.10 -16.33 -9.76
N GLY A 22 -15.92 -15.08 -9.34
CA GLY A 22 -14.65 -14.63 -8.73
C GLY A 22 -14.34 -15.31 -7.40
N GLU A 23 -15.36 -15.82 -6.70
CA GLU A 23 -15.17 -16.52 -5.42
C GLU A 23 -14.96 -18.02 -5.62
N TYR A 24 -14.01 -18.59 -4.87
CA TYR A 24 -13.66 -20.01 -4.96
C TYR A 24 -14.83 -20.94 -4.64
N LYS A 25 -15.75 -20.52 -3.76
CA LYS A 25 -16.98 -21.27 -3.44
C LYS A 25 -17.87 -21.43 -4.67
N HIS A 26 -18.08 -20.33 -5.39
CA HIS A 26 -18.93 -20.31 -6.57
C HIS A 26 -18.32 -21.10 -7.73
N LEU A 27 -16.99 -21.07 -7.89
CA LEU A 27 -16.27 -21.93 -8.84
C LEU A 27 -16.41 -23.41 -8.48
N PHE A 28 -16.27 -23.75 -7.20
CA PHE A 28 -16.40 -25.12 -6.71
C PHE A 28 -17.84 -25.64 -6.78
N ASP A 29 -18.83 -24.81 -6.54
CA ASP A 29 -20.24 -25.20 -6.67
C ASP A 29 -20.63 -25.43 -8.13
N LEU A 30 -20.22 -24.54 -9.05
CA LEU A 30 -20.42 -24.74 -10.49
C LEU A 30 -19.73 -26.03 -10.98
N TYR A 31 -18.51 -26.27 -10.50
CA TYR A 31 -17.78 -27.52 -10.77
C TYR A 31 -18.59 -28.76 -10.37
N ASN A 32 -19.13 -28.76 -9.15
CA ASN A 32 -19.94 -29.86 -8.65
C ASN A 32 -21.26 -30.00 -9.39
N VAL A 33 -21.91 -28.89 -9.77
CA VAL A 33 -23.16 -28.91 -10.55
C VAL A 33 -22.92 -29.58 -11.90
N LEU A 34 -21.81 -29.25 -12.56
CA LEU A 34 -21.44 -29.84 -13.83
C LEU A 34 -20.99 -31.30 -13.69
N GLU A 35 -20.24 -31.66 -12.65
CA GLU A 35 -19.71 -33.01 -12.44
C GLU A 35 -20.77 -34.00 -11.92
N GLN A 36 -21.55 -33.59 -10.92
CA GLN A 36 -22.53 -34.45 -10.22
C GLN A 36 -23.94 -34.33 -10.80
N LEU A 37 -24.17 -33.37 -11.71
CA LEU A 37 -25.45 -33.14 -12.35
C LEU A 37 -26.61 -32.92 -11.34
N SER A 38 -26.32 -32.17 -10.28
CA SER A 38 -27.23 -31.79 -9.20
C SER A 38 -27.10 -30.31 -8.87
N SER A 39 -28.19 -29.67 -8.43
CA SER A 39 -28.14 -28.28 -7.95
C SER A 39 -27.26 -28.18 -6.69
N LYS A 40 -26.44 -27.13 -6.59
CA LYS A 40 -25.56 -26.89 -5.43
C LYS A 40 -25.34 -25.39 -5.24
N GLY A 41 -25.40 -24.93 -3.99
CA GLY A 41 -25.22 -23.52 -3.64
C GLY A 41 -26.26 -22.64 -4.34
N LEU A 42 -25.80 -21.61 -5.05
CA LEU A 42 -26.62 -20.66 -5.81
C LEU A 42 -27.02 -21.16 -7.20
N TYR A 43 -26.59 -22.35 -7.61
CA TYR A 43 -26.80 -22.87 -8.96
C TYR A 43 -27.93 -23.89 -9.00
N GLN A 44 -28.93 -23.63 -9.83
CA GLN A 44 -30.03 -24.55 -10.12
C GLN A 44 -29.82 -25.20 -11.48
N LEU A 45 -29.84 -26.53 -11.52
CA LEU A 45 -29.69 -27.31 -12.73
C LEU A 45 -31.05 -27.86 -13.17
N THR A 46 -31.51 -27.43 -14.34
CA THR A 46 -32.67 -28.01 -15.01
C THR A 46 -32.22 -28.86 -16.19
N LYS A 47 -32.63 -30.12 -16.22
CA LYS A 47 -32.36 -31.06 -17.32
C LYS A 47 -33.61 -31.16 -18.20
N THR A 48 -33.43 -30.96 -19.49
CA THR A 48 -34.51 -31.14 -20.48
C THR A 48 -34.03 -32.09 -21.56
N GLU A 49 -34.85 -33.08 -21.90
CA GLU A 49 -34.60 -33.97 -23.04
C GLU A 49 -35.34 -33.42 -24.26
N GLU A 50 -34.59 -33.02 -25.29
CA GLU A 50 -35.13 -32.58 -26.58
C GLU A 50 -34.44 -33.37 -27.69
N GLU A 51 -35.22 -33.97 -28.60
CA GLU A 51 -34.72 -34.64 -29.82
C GLU A 51 -33.65 -35.74 -29.57
N GLY A 52 -33.62 -36.34 -28.38
CA GLY A 52 -32.64 -37.39 -28.02
C GLY A 52 -31.32 -36.84 -27.45
N GLU A 53 -31.20 -35.53 -27.26
CA GLU A 53 -30.08 -34.89 -26.58
C GLU A 53 -30.53 -34.28 -25.24
N THR A 54 -29.69 -34.42 -24.21
CA THR A 54 -29.90 -33.81 -22.90
C THR A 54 -29.32 -32.40 -22.88
N LYS A 55 -30.18 -31.41 -22.68
CA LYS A 55 -29.80 -30.01 -22.49
C LYS A 55 -29.76 -29.69 -21.00
N TYR A 56 -28.76 -28.93 -20.59
CA TYR A 56 -28.56 -28.48 -19.22
C TYR A 56 -28.71 -26.96 -19.16
N LEU A 57 -29.71 -26.50 -18.41
CA LEU A 57 -29.86 -25.09 -18.07
C LEU A 57 -29.37 -24.88 -16.64
N ILE A 58 -28.35 -24.04 -16.48
CA ILE A 58 -27.79 -23.66 -15.19
C ILE A 58 -28.19 -22.21 -14.93
N GLU A 59 -29.08 -22.02 -13.98
CA GLU A 59 -29.48 -20.71 -13.47
C GLU A 59 -28.69 -20.41 -12.21
N GLN A 60 -28.28 -19.16 -12.05
CA GLN A 60 -27.55 -18.72 -10.87
C GLN A 60 -28.29 -17.58 -10.18
N GLU A 61 -28.50 -17.70 -8.88
CA GLU A 61 -29.05 -16.61 -8.07
C GLU A 61 -28.09 -15.40 -8.08
N GLY A 62 -28.62 -14.23 -8.46
CA GLY A 62 -27.85 -12.98 -8.57
C GLY A 62 -27.13 -12.75 -9.91
N PHE A 63 -27.31 -13.62 -10.90
CA PHE A 63 -26.82 -13.41 -12.26
C PHE A 63 -27.95 -13.60 -13.28
N GLU A 64 -28.27 -12.55 -14.04
CA GLU A 64 -29.47 -12.53 -14.90
C GLU A 64 -29.41 -13.52 -16.08
N GLU A 65 -28.21 -13.90 -16.52
CA GLU A 65 -28.03 -14.75 -17.69
C GLU A 65 -27.82 -16.22 -17.30
N ALA A 66 -28.72 -17.10 -17.71
CA ALA A 66 -28.57 -18.54 -17.54
C ALA A 66 -27.56 -19.13 -18.53
N LEU A 67 -26.82 -20.15 -18.08
CA LEU A 67 -25.91 -20.91 -18.94
C LEU A 67 -26.67 -22.09 -19.55
N LEU A 68 -26.77 -22.11 -20.88
CA LEU A 68 -27.37 -23.20 -21.63
C LEU A 68 -26.28 -24.06 -22.26
N ILE A 69 -26.18 -25.32 -21.81
CA ILE A 69 -25.31 -26.34 -22.40
C ILE A 69 -26.18 -27.27 -23.23
N GLN A 70 -25.87 -27.41 -24.51
CA GLN A 70 -26.73 -28.04 -25.51
C GLN A 70 -26.53 -29.56 -25.57
N SER A 71 -25.39 -30.08 -25.13
CA SER A 71 -25.09 -31.51 -25.21
C SER A 71 -24.19 -32.00 -24.06
N GLU A 72 -24.20 -33.31 -23.86
CA GLU A 72 -23.30 -33.99 -22.92
C GLU A 72 -21.81 -33.80 -23.26
N THR A 73 -21.49 -33.69 -24.54
CA THR A 73 -20.12 -33.40 -25.02
C THR A 73 -19.69 -31.99 -24.62
N GLU A 74 -20.58 -31.01 -24.80
CA GLU A 74 -20.32 -29.62 -24.42
C GLU A 74 -20.17 -29.45 -22.90
N ARG A 75 -20.96 -30.20 -22.11
CA ARG A 75 -20.79 -30.26 -20.66
C ARG A 75 -19.37 -30.69 -20.26
N LYS A 76 -18.85 -31.75 -20.89
CA LYS A 76 -17.49 -32.25 -20.60
C LYS A 76 -16.42 -31.22 -20.98
N LEU A 77 -16.58 -30.54 -22.11
CA LEU A 77 -15.68 -29.46 -22.53
C LEU A 77 -15.74 -28.25 -21.59
N CYS A 78 -16.91 -27.92 -21.07
CA CYS A 78 -17.07 -26.87 -20.06
C CYS A 78 -16.38 -27.27 -18.75
N LEU A 79 -16.52 -28.52 -18.31
CA LEU A 79 -15.87 -29.04 -17.11
C LEU A 79 -14.34 -29.05 -17.25
N GLU A 80 -13.80 -29.48 -18.38
CA GLU A 80 -12.36 -29.43 -18.66
C GLU A 80 -11.83 -27.99 -18.67
N TYR A 81 -12.56 -27.06 -19.30
CA TYR A 81 -12.20 -25.65 -19.30
C TYR A 81 -12.13 -25.05 -17.89
N LEU A 82 -13.07 -25.38 -17.02
CA LEU A 82 -13.02 -24.98 -15.60
C LEU A 82 -11.80 -25.56 -14.88
N LYS A 83 -11.50 -26.85 -15.10
CA LYS A 83 -10.32 -27.53 -14.53
C LYS A 83 -8.99 -26.92 -14.98
N GLU A 84 -8.89 -26.50 -16.24
CA GLU A 84 -7.64 -25.99 -16.81
C GLU A 84 -7.34 -24.54 -16.42
N HIS A 85 -8.39 -23.70 -16.32
CA HIS A 85 -8.22 -22.25 -16.18
C HIS A 85 -8.54 -21.69 -14.79
N TYR A 86 -9.39 -22.35 -13.99
CA TYR A 86 -9.93 -21.77 -12.76
C TYR A 86 -9.73 -22.64 -11.51
N LEU A 87 -9.50 -23.93 -11.68
CA LEU A 87 -9.34 -24.90 -10.59
C LEU A 87 -7.92 -25.48 -10.58
N PRO A 88 -7.44 -26.03 -9.44
CA PRO A 88 -6.16 -26.71 -9.41
C PRO A 88 -6.19 -28.01 -10.25
N LYS A 89 -5.03 -28.36 -10.83
CA LYS A 89 -4.90 -29.55 -11.69
C LYS A 89 -5.14 -30.88 -10.95
N GLU A 90 -4.89 -30.93 -9.65
CA GLU A 90 -5.04 -32.14 -8.82
C GLU A 90 -5.74 -31.79 -7.50
N ASN A 91 -6.54 -32.73 -6.99
CA ASN A 91 -7.23 -32.67 -5.69
C ASN A 91 -8.09 -31.41 -5.46
N ILE A 92 -9.10 -31.19 -6.30
CA ILE A 92 -10.03 -30.05 -6.23
C ILE A 92 -10.78 -30.01 -4.90
N GLU A 93 -11.18 -31.17 -4.35
CA GLU A 93 -11.84 -31.25 -3.04
C GLU A 93 -10.90 -30.80 -1.92
N GLY A 94 -9.65 -31.27 -1.90
CA GLY A 94 -8.66 -30.84 -0.90
C GLY A 94 -8.35 -29.34 -0.98
N TRP A 95 -8.28 -28.78 -2.19
CA TRP A 95 -8.14 -27.33 -2.39
C TRP A 95 -9.34 -26.55 -1.85
N TYR A 96 -10.56 -27.04 -2.07
CA TYR A 96 -11.76 -26.41 -1.53
C TYR A 96 -11.78 -26.47 0.00
N GLN A 97 -11.49 -27.63 0.58
CA GLN A 97 -11.41 -27.78 2.05
C GLN A 97 -10.32 -26.89 2.65
N GLU A 98 -9.15 -26.76 2.01
CA GLU A 98 -8.10 -25.83 2.45
C GLU A 98 -8.58 -24.37 2.40
N LYS A 99 -9.30 -23.98 1.35
CA LYS A 99 -9.87 -22.63 1.22
C LYS A 99 -10.95 -22.36 2.27
N VAL A 100 -11.87 -23.30 2.49
CA VAL A 100 -12.89 -23.23 3.54
C VAL A 100 -12.26 -23.19 4.92
N GLU A 101 -11.25 -24.02 5.20
CA GLU A 101 -10.55 -24.00 6.49
C GLU A 101 -9.77 -22.69 6.70
N THR A 102 -9.20 -22.12 5.64
CA THR A 102 -8.56 -20.79 5.69
C THR A 102 -9.58 -19.68 5.94
N GLU A 103 -10.78 -19.79 5.36
CA GLU A 103 -11.88 -18.87 5.59
C GLU A 103 -12.49 -19.03 6.99
N ASP A 104 -12.68 -20.24 7.51
CA ASP A 104 -13.13 -20.46 8.89
C ASP A 104 -12.11 -19.98 9.93
N ARG A 105 -10.80 -20.11 9.62
CA ARG A 105 -9.73 -19.46 10.39
C ARG A 105 -9.82 -17.94 10.32
N SER A 106 -10.35 -17.39 9.21
CA SER A 106 -10.68 -15.96 9.06
C SER A 106 -12.06 -15.56 9.64
N GLN A 107 -12.99 -16.48 9.85
CA GLN A 107 -14.25 -16.22 10.57
C GLN A 107 -14.05 -16.17 12.09
N ASN A 108 -13.03 -16.86 12.62
CA ASN A 108 -12.50 -16.57 13.96
C ASN A 108 -11.79 -15.20 14.04
N LEU A 109 -11.62 -14.53 12.90
CA LEU A 109 -11.22 -13.13 12.74
C LEU A 109 -12.41 -12.25 12.30
N SER A 110 -13.67 -12.70 12.47
CA SER A 110 -14.85 -11.83 12.39
C SER A 110 -14.83 -10.82 13.55
N TYR A 111 -14.07 -9.76 13.32
CA TYR A 111 -14.40 -8.45 13.85
C TYR A 111 -15.85 -8.18 13.46
N GLN A 112 -16.67 -7.79 14.44
CA GLN A 112 -18.10 -7.54 14.28
C GLN A 112 -18.38 -6.82 12.96
N GLU A 113 -19.37 -7.31 12.21
CA GLU A 113 -19.91 -6.66 11.02
C GLU A 113 -19.97 -5.14 11.22
N HIS A 114 -19.10 -4.43 10.51
CA HIS A 114 -19.25 -2.99 10.39
C HIS A 114 -20.32 -2.75 9.33
N ASP A 115 -21.38 -2.06 9.76
CA ASP A 115 -22.44 -1.50 8.93
C ASP A 115 -21.90 -1.06 7.55
N PRO A 116 -22.40 -1.62 6.42
CA PRO A 116 -21.97 -1.25 5.07
C PRO A 116 -22.25 0.23 4.72
N THR A 117 -22.91 0.98 5.61
CA THR A 117 -23.06 2.44 5.52
C THR A 117 -21.97 3.24 6.26
N PHE A 118 -21.01 2.60 6.93
CA PHE A 118 -19.90 3.28 7.60
C PHE A 118 -18.88 3.83 6.61
N VAL A 119 -19.18 5.00 6.06
CA VAL A 119 -18.18 5.91 5.51
C VAL A 119 -17.66 6.74 6.68
N PRO A 120 -16.44 6.51 7.20
CA PRO A 120 -15.85 7.50 8.08
C PRO A 120 -15.52 8.70 7.20
N LYS A 121 -16.46 9.64 7.07
CA LYS A 121 -16.13 11.06 6.83
C LYS A 121 -15.39 11.56 8.07
N ARG A 122 -14.19 11.03 8.34
CA ARG A 122 -13.23 11.75 9.15
C ARG A 122 -12.87 12.95 8.29
N ASP A 123 -13.16 14.15 8.77
CA ASP A 123 -12.63 15.36 8.15
C ASP A 123 -11.10 15.23 8.15
N ILE A 124 -10.41 15.48 7.04
CA ILE A 124 -8.95 15.43 7.00
C ILE A 124 -8.32 16.32 8.07
N GLU A 125 -8.99 17.42 8.42
CA GLU A 125 -8.54 18.33 9.50
C GLU A 125 -8.47 17.63 10.87
N SER A 126 -9.13 16.48 11.02
CA SER A 126 -9.09 15.66 12.23
C SER A 126 -7.79 14.86 12.40
N VAL A 127 -6.97 14.66 11.36
CA VAL A 127 -5.75 13.85 11.47
C VAL A 127 -4.68 14.59 12.29
N LYS A 128 -4.51 14.16 13.54
CA LYS A 128 -3.60 14.81 14.49
C LYS A 128 -2.15 14.43 14.20
N VAL A 129 -1.32 15.42 13.89
CA VAL A 129 0.14 15.26 13.80
C VAL A 129 0.72 14.72 15.12
N HIS A 130 1.65 13.76 15.04
CA HIS A 130 2.28 13.20 16.22
C HIS A 130 3.07 14.28 16.99
N PRO A 131 2.88 14.45 18.32
CA PRO A 131 3.52 15.54 19.08
C PRO A 131 5.05 15.55 18.97
N LYS A 132 5.67 14.36 18.89
CA LYS A 132 7.12 14.22 18.71
C LYS A 132 7.61 14.81 17.37
N GLU A 133 6.83 14.75 16.29
CA GLU A 133 7.23 15.34 15.00
C GLU A 133 7.40 16.84 15.16
N ARG A 134 6.40 17.52 15.75
CA ARG A 134 6.45 18.97 15.99
C ARG A 134 7.59 19.34 16.94
N ARG A 135 7.78 18.58 18.02
CA ARG A 135 8.83 18.83 19.01
C ARG A 135 10.23 18.71 18.39
N TYR A 136 10.52 17.60 17.70
CA TYR A 136 11.83 17.40 17.08
C TYR A 136 12.07 18.35 15.90
N LEU A 137 11.02 18.72 15.15
CA LEU A 137 11.14 19.73 14.11
C LEU A 137 11.56 21.10 14.67
N LYS A 138 10.96 21.53 15.79
CA LYS A 138 11.35 22.77 16.49
C LYS A 138 12.81 22.72 16.94
N ILE A 139 13.22 21.61 17.54
CA ILE A 139 14.60 21.40 18.01
C ILE A 139 15.58 21.43 16.82
N LYS A 140 15.31 20.70 15.74
CA LYS A 140 16.13 20.71 14.51
C LYS A 140 16.25 22.12 13.94
N THR A 141 15.13 22.84 13.87
CA THR A 141 15.09 24.22 13.37
C THR A 141 15.97 25.13 14.21
N PHE A 142 15.83 25.07 15.55
CA PHE A 142 16.65 25.86 16.47
C PHE A 142 18.15 25.59 16.29
N ILE A 143 18.56 24.31 16.27
CA ILE A 143 19.97 23.93 16.07
C ILE A 143 20.50 24.40 14.72
N SER A 144 19.71 24.24 13.64
CA SER A 144 20.14 24.68 12.32
C SER A 144 20.29 26.21 12.25
N VAL A 145 19.35 26.97 12.81
CA VAL A 145 19.45 28.44 12.90
C VAL A 145 20.66 28.86 13.72
N LEU A 146 20.88 28.25 14.89
CA LEU A 146 22.03 28.53 15.74
C LEU A 146 23.35 28.25 15.01
N PHE A 147 23.43 27.12 14.30
CA PHE A 147 24.60 26.79 13.48
C PHE A 147 24.87 27.87 12.42
N TYR A 148 23.85 28.32 11.70
CA TYR A 148 24.02 29.37 10.69
C TYR A 148 24.45 30.71 11.29
N ILE A 149 23.95 31.07 12.48
CA ILE A 149 24.39 32.26 13.21
C ILE A 149 25.88 32.13 13.58
N VAL A 150 26.31 30.98 14.12
CA VAL A 150 27.70 30.74 14.48
C VAL A 150 28.63 30.84 13.26
N VAL A 151 28.23 30.23 12.14
CA VAL A 151 28.98 30.34 10.87
C VAL A 151 29.06 31.79 10.40
N ALA A 152 27.95 32.53 10.42
CA ALA A 152 27.93 33.93 10.00
C ALA A 152 28.81 34.82 10.88
N VAL A 153 28.76 34.65 12.21
CA VAL A 153 29.62 35.37 13.15
C VAL A 153 31.09 35.01 12.92
N GLY A 154 31.42 33.74 12.71
CA GLY A 154 32.78 33.30 12.40
C GLY A 154 33.33 33.94 11.12
N VAL A 155 32.50 34.06 10.07
CA VAL A 155 32.87 34.76 8.83
C VAL A 155 33.15 36.25 9.09
N VAL A 156 32.32 36.91 9.91
CA VAL A 156 32.53 38.32 10.26
C VAL A 156 33.82 38.52 11.05
N ILE A 157 34.08 37.69 12.06
CA ILE A 157 35.32 37.76 12.86
C ILE A 157 36.55 37.56 11.96
N ALA A 158 36.54 36.54 11.11
CA ALA A 158 37.66 36.27 10.19
C ALA A 158 37.91 37.45 9.22
N ALA A 159 36.87 38.15 8.80
CA ALA A 159 36.97 39.34 7.96
C ALA A 159 37.54 40.55 8.72
N LEU A 160 37.22 40.70 10.01
CA LEU A 160 37.78 41.76 10.87
C LEU A 160 39.26 41.53 11.19
N GLU A 161 39.68 40.28 11.37
CA GLU A 161 41.08 39.91 11.64
C GLU A 161 42.00 40.11 10.43
N ASN A 162 41.48 39.90 9.21
CA ASN A 162 42.22 40.07 7.96
C ASN A 162 41.57 41.16 7.10
N PRO A 163 41.81 42.47 7.38
CA PRO A 163 41.12 43.57 6.72
C PRO A 163 41.53 43.76 5.25
N ASN A 164 42.34 42.87 4.67
CA ASN A 164 42.70 42.93 3.26
C ASN A 164 41.44 42.64 2.41
N PRO A 165 40.91 43.64 1.69
CA PRO A 165 39.65 43.51 0.96
C PRO A 165 39.72 42.43 -0.13
N VAL A 166 40.90 42.20 -0.73
CA VAL A 166 41.10 41.17 -1.76
C VAL A 166 40.94 39.77 -1.16
N MET A 167 41.53 39.53 0.01
CA MET A 167 41.43 38.23 0.69
C MET A 167 40.03 37.95 1.21
N ILE A 168 39.34 38.97 1.72
CA ILE A 168 37.94 38.85 2.16
C ILE A 168 37.06 38.43 0.98
N VAL A 169 37.18 39.12 -0.16
CA VAL A 169 36.42 38.79 -1.38
C VAL A 169 36.76 37.38 -1.87
N ALA A 170 38.04 37.00 -1.91
CA ALA A 170 38.46 35.67 -2.32
C ALA A 170 37.88 34.56 -1.42
N ASN A 171 37.88 34.75 -0.10
CA ASN A 171 37.30 33.81 0.86
C ASN A 171 35.79 33.67 0.71
N ILE A 172 35.07 34.78 0.54
CA ILE A 172 33.61 34.75 0.30
C ILE A 172 33.31 33.99 -0.99
N ILE A 173 34.02 34.29 -2.08
CA ILE A 173 33.88 33.58 -3.35
C ILE A 173 34.17 32.08 -3.16
N GLY A 174 35.26 31.73 -2.45
CA GLY A 174 35.62 30.34 -2.17
C GLY A 174 34.53 29.59 -1.41
N VAL A 175 33.95 30.19 -0.36
CA VAL A 175 32.84 29.59 0.41
C VAL A 175 31.59 29.44 -0.45
N LEU A 176 31.21 30.46 -1.23
CA LEU A 176 30.06 30.40 -2.12
C LEU A 176 30.23 29.34 -3.21
N LEU A 177 31.43 29.22 -3.79
CA LEU A 177 31.77 28.16 -4.75
C LEU A 177 31.68 26.78 -4.09
N TYR A 178 32.22 26.60 -2.89
CA TYR A 178 32.16 25.33 -2.17
C TYR A 178 30.70 24.90 -1.87
N ILE A 179 29.88 25.82 -1.35
CA ILE A 179 28.44 25.58 -1.13
C ILE A 179 27.73 25.29 -2.45
N GLY A 180 28.05 26.04 -3.50
CA GLY A 180 27.51 25.86 -4.84
C GLY A 180 27.83 24.49 -5.44
N ILE A 181 29.06 24.01 -5.30
CA ILE A 181 29.51 22.69 -5.76
C ILE A 181 28.77 21.59 -5.00
N ILE A 182 28.66 21.67 -3.67
CA ILE A 182 27.93 20.68 -2.88
C ILE A 182 26.46 20.66 -3.27
N ALA A 183 25.82 21.83 -3.36
CA ALA A 183 24.42 21.94 -3.74
C ALA A 183 24.18 21.40 -5.16
N PHE A 184 25.08 21.71 -6.10
CA PHE A 184 25.04 21.18 -7.46
C PHE A 184 25.20 19.66 -7.47
N ALA A 185 26.23 19.11 -6.81
CA ALA A 185 26.47 17.67 -6.75
C ALA A 185 25.26 16.92 -6.15
N GLN A 186 24.70 17.41 -5.05
CA GLN A 186 23.49 16.83 -4.45
C GLN A 186 22.30 16.84 -5.43
N ARG A 187 22.05 17.97 -6.11
CA ARG A 187 20.97 18.05 -7.09
C ARG A 187 21.22 17.19 -8.32
N PHE A 188 22.46 17.10 -8.77
CA PHE A 188 22.85 16.27 -9.91
C PHE A 188 22.66 14.78 -9.59
N LEU A 189 23.18 14.31 -8.46
CA LEU A 189 23.01 12.93 -8.00
C LEU A 189 21.54 12.56 -7.79
N HIS A 190 20.74 13.45 -7.21
CA HIS A 190 19.29 13.24 -7.09
C HIS A 190 18.63 13.20 -8.48
N GLY A 191 19.04 14.05 -9.41
CA GLY A 191 18.58 14.02 -10.79
C GLY A 191 18.88 12.69 -11.50
N LEU A 192 20.08 12.15 -11.32
CA LEU A 192 20.46 10.82 -11.80
C LEU A 192 19.58 9.74 -11.19
N PHE A 193 19.34 9.77 -9.89
CA PHE A 193 18.43 8.83 -9.22
C PHE A 193 17.02 8.86 -9.82
N ILE A 194 16.45 10.05 -10.04
CA ILE A 194 15.14 10.18 -10.69
C ILE A 194 15.18 9.66 -12.12
N GLY A 195 16.24 9.95 -12.88
CA GLY A 195 16.43 9.43 -14.22
C GLY A 195 16.46 7.90 -14.25
N MET A 196 17.25 7.28 -13.38
CA MET A 196 17.34 5.82 -13.22
C MET A 196 16.00 5.21 -12.84
N MET A 197 15.29 5.80 -11.85
CA MET A 197 13.97 5.33 -11.44
C MET A 197 12.98 5.39 -12.62
N LYS A 198 12.88 6.53 -13.31
CA LYS A 198 11.97 6.69 -14.45
C LYS A 198 12.33 5.80 -15.63
N GLY A 199 13.60 5.48 -15.82
CA GLY A 199 14.07 4.60 -16.90
C GLY A 199 13.84 3.12 -16.64
N ASN A 200 13.70 2.70 -15.38
CA ASN A 200 13.57 1.30 -14.98
C ASN A 200 12.23 0.94 -14.31
N ALA A 201 11.35 1.92 -14.11
CA ALA A 201 10.03 1.72 -13.51
C ALA A 201 8.91 2.01 -14.52
N VAL A 202 7.78 1.34 -14.36
CA VAL A 202 6.58 1.58 -15.18
C VAL A 202 5.82 2.76 -14.60
N ARG A 203 5.68 3.84 -15.36
CA ARG A 203 4.79 4.95 -14.97
C ARG A 203 3.35 4.44 -14.97
N LEU A 204 2.58 4.73 -13.93
CA LEU A 204 1.14 4.48 -13.94
C LEU A 204 0.37 5.72 -14.40
N ASN A 205 -0.75 5.46 -15.06
CA ASN A 205 -1.74 6.44 -15.49
C ASN A 205 -3.10 5.75 -15.57
N LYS A 206 -4.16 6.53 -15.85
CA LYS A 206 -5.54 6.03 -15.98
C LYS A 206 -5.69 4.89 -17.00
N SER A 207 -4.84 4.80 -18.02
CA SER A 207 -4.88 3.73 -19.02
C SER A 207 -4.09 2.46 -18.65
N GLN A 208 -3.15 2.54 -17.70
CA GLN A 208 -2.30 1.39 -17.34
C GLN A 208 -2.77 0.66 -16.09
N TYR A 209 -3.26 1.40 -15.08
CA TYR A 209 -3.79 0.82 -13.85
C TYR A 209 -4.78 1.82 -13.21
N PRO A 210 -6.02 1.90 -13.74
CA PRO A 210 -6.99 2.93 -13.34
C PRO A 210 -7.32 2.89 -11.84
N GLU A 211 -7.43 1.71 -11.25
CA GLU A 211 -7.85 1.53 -9.85
C GLU A 211 -6.85 2.15 -8.87
N ILE A 212 -5.55 1.87 -9.04
CA ILE A 212 -4.49 2.45 -8.20
C ILE A 212 -4.37 3.95 -8.46
N TYR A 213 -4.43 4.36 -9.72
CA TYR A 213 -4.33 5.76 -10.07
C TYR A 213 -5.45 6.59 -9.43
N ASP A 214 -6.68 6.07 -9.45
CA ASP A 214 -7.84 6.70 -8.81
C ASP A 214 -7.72 6.76 -7.29
N ILE A 215 -7.16 5.73 -6.64
CA ILE A 215 -6.87 5.77 -5.20
C ILE A 215 -5.88 6.89 -4.90
N VAL A 216 -4.78 7.00 -5.66
CA VAL A 216 -3.79 8.05 -5.45
C VAL A 216 -4.39 9.44 -5.68
N GLU A 217 -5.18 9.64 -6.74
CA GLU A 217 -5.85 10.93 -7.01
C GLU A 217 -6.82 11.30 -5.88
N LYS A 218 -7.73 10.41 -5.51
CA LYS A 218 -8.73 10.65 -4.46
C LYS A 218 -8.10 10.93 -3.11
N GLN A 219 -7.12 10.11 -2.69
CA GLN A 219 -6.43 10.34 -1.42
C GLN A 219 -5.60 11.63 -1.45
N SER A 220 -4.98 11.97 -2.59
CA SER A 220 -4.25 13.24 -2.74
C SER A 220 -5.17 14.44 -2.62
N GLU A 221 -6.34 14.39 -3.25
CA GLU A 221 -7.38 15.42 -3.16
C GLU A 221 -7.91 15.54 -1.74
N GLU A 222 -8.27 14.42 -1.11
CA GLU A 222 -8.82 14.38 0.25
C GLU A 222 -7.84 14.94 1.28
N ILE A 223 -6.54 14.64 1.16
CA ILE A 223 -5.55 15.26 2.05
C ILE A 223 -5.21 16.70 1.68
N GLY A 224 -5.79 17.27 0.62
CA GLY A 224 -5.56 18.63 0.15
C GLY A 224 -4.15 18.84 -0.43
N LEU A 225 -3.66 17.91 -1.24
CA LEU A 225 -2.51 18.15 -2.11
C LEU A 225 -2.97 18.94 -3.35
N LYS A 226 -2.21 19.98 -3.73
CA LYS A 226 -2.47 20.75 -4.94
C LYS A 226 -2.39 19.92 -6.22
N GLU A 227 -1.49 18.94 -6.22
CA GLU A 227 -1.18 18.07 -7.34
C GLU A 227 -0.81 16.71 -6.76
N ALA A 228 -1.44 15.65 -7.30
CA ALA A 228 -1.06 14.26 -7.04
C ALA A 228 0.37 14.00 -7.56
N PRO A 229 1.15 13.14 -6.89
CA PRO A 229 2.47 12.76 -7.39
C PRO A 229 2.37 11.94 -8.68
N GLU A 230 3.42 11.96 -9.51
CA GLU A 230 3.56 11.00 -10.61
C GLU A 230 3.80 9.60 -10.00
N VAL A 231 2.97 8.63 -10.39
CA VAL A 231 3.01 7.27 -9.82
C VAL A 231 3.84 6.35 -10.71
N TYR A 232 4.69 5.55 -10.08
CA TYR A 232 5.54 4.57 -10.73
C TYR A 232 5.46 3.23 -10.00
N VAL A 233 5.54 2.14 -10.75
CA VAL A 233 5.68 0.77 -10.23
C VAL A 233 7.07 0.26 -10.58
N ALA A 234 7.79 -0.21 -9.57
CA ALA A 234 9.08 -0.86 -9.73
C ALA A 234 9.05 -2.26 -9.12
N TYR A 235 9.92 -3.15 -9.58
CA TYR A 235 10.09 -4.46 -8.95
C TYR A 235 10.79 -4.29 -7.59
N GLY A 236 10.29 -4.95 -6.55
CA GLY A 236 10.88 -4.90 -5.22
C GLY A 236 10.01 -5.52 -4.12
N PRO A 237 10.55 -5.60 -2.89
CA PRO A 237 9.83 -6.12 -1.72
C PRO A 237 8.69 -5.19 -1.31
N LEU A 238 7.83 -5.60 -0.38
CA LEU A 238 6.71 -4.80 0.13
C LEU A 238 7.21 -3.47 0.71
N ASN A 239 7.18 -2.43 -0.10
CA ASN A 239 7.55 -1.07 0.27
C ASN A 239 6.96 -0.08 -0.75
N ALA A 240 6.88 1.17 -0.32
CA ALA A 240 6.62 2.31 -1.18
C ALA A 240 7.45 3.48 -0.69
N PHE A 241 7.70 4.46 -1.55
CA PHE A 241 8.31 5.70 -1.11
C PHE A 241 7.90 6.87 -1.97
N VAL A 242 7.91 8.05 -1.38
CA VAL A 242 7.83 9.32 -2.11
C VAL A 242 9.17 10.02 -2.22
N THR A 243 9.38 10.68 -3.36
CA THR A 243 10.52 11.59 -3.55
C THR A 243 10.09 12.85 -4.29
N LYS A 244 10.92 13.88 -4.20
CA LYS A 244 10.65 15.19 -4.80
C LYS A 244 11.90 15.68 -5.52
N PHE A 245 11.73 16.06 -6.78
CA PHE A 245 12.79 16.69 -7.55
C PHE A 245 12.28 17.99 -8.16
N SER A 246 12.92 19.11 -7.81
CA SER A 246 12.43 20.45 -8.11
C SER A 246 11.00 20.64 -7.57
N ARG A 247 10.00 20.89 -8.44
CA ARG A 247 8.59 21.03 -8.07
C ARG A 247 7.81 19.72 -8.14
N LYS A 248 8.30 18.74 -8.91
CA LYS A 248 7.62 17.46 -9.15
C LYS A 248 7.80 16.49 -7.99
N LYS A 249 6.72 15.77 -7.67
CA LYS A 249 6.68 14.71 -6.67
C LYS A 249 6.44 13.39 -7.37
N TYR A 250 7.03 12.33 -6.83
CA TYR A 250 6.95 10.99 -7.37
C TYR A 250 6.56 10.05 -6.23
N LEU A 251 5.61 9.16 -6.50
CA LEU A 251 5.24 8.03 -5.65
C LEU A 251 5.70 6.77 -6.36
N VAL A 252 6.55 5.99 -5.71
CA VAL A 252 7.03 4.71 -6.24
C VAL A 252 6.44 3.61 -5.37
N LEU A 253 5.70 2.70 -5.99
CA LEU A 253 5.13 1.50 -5.38
C LEU A 253 5.95 0.30 -5.85
N TYR A 254 6.37 -0.56 -4.92
CA TYR A 254 6.94 -1.84 -5.33
C TYR A 254 5.87 -2.89 -5.63
N SER A 255 6.20 -3.83 -6.50
CA SER A 255 5.29 -4.86 -7.01
C SER A 255 4.56 -5.64 -5.91
N GLU A 256 5.21 -5.95 -4.80
CA GLU A 256 4.56 -6.66 -3.68
C GLU A 256 3.41 -5.87 -3.03
N VAL A 257 3.42 -4.52 -3.10
CA VAL A 257 2.28 -3.71 -2.63
C VAL A 257 1.07 -3.96 -3.54
N LEU A 258 1.29 -4.11 -4.84
CA LEU A 258 0.22 -4.40 -5.80
C LEU A 258 -0.30 -5.82 -5.65
N GLU A 259 0.56 -6.78 -5.29
CA GLU A 259 0.13 -8.16 -5.00
C GLU A 259 -0.87 -8.23 -3.84
N THR A 260 -0.71 -7.38 -2.81
CA THR A 260 -1.70 -7.33 -1.71
C THR A 260 -3.08 -6.91 -2.19
N ALA A 261 -3.17 -6.04 -3.21
CA ALA A 261 -4.43 -5.63 -3.82
C ALA A 261 -5.03 -6.73 -4.71
N ASN A 262 -4.20 -7.48 -5.43
CA ASN A 262 -4.65 -8.59 -6.29
C ASN A 262 -5.28 -9.74 -5.51
N ALA A 263 -4.98 -9.86 -4.21
CA ALA A 263 -5.63 -10.81 -3.31
C ALA A 263 -7.07 -10.40 -2.89
N GLY A 264 -7.60 -9.31 -3.44
CA GLY A 264 -8.97 -8.83 -3.19
C GLY A 264 -9.09 -7.82 -2.05
N ASN A 265 -8.00 -7.48 -1.37
CA ASN A 265 -7.99 -6.54 -0.24
C ASN A 265 -7.19 -5.26 -0.58
N TYR A 266 -7.91 -4.17 -0.89
CA TYR A 266 -7.32 -2.86 -1.19
C TYR A 266 -6.91 -2.06 0.08
N ASP A 267 -7.21 -2.54 1.28
CA ASP A 267 -7.01 -1.78 2.52
C ASP A 267 -5.53 -1.54 2.84
N ILE A 268 -4.69 -2.57 2.72
CA ILE A 268 -3.23 -2.43 2.87
C ILE A 268 -2.70 -1.39 1.89
N MET A 269 -3.13 -1.46 0.62
CA MET A 269 -2.69 -0.51 -0.39
C MET A 269 -3.15 0.92 -0.10
N LYS A 270 -4.41 1.12 0.30
CA LYS A 270 -4.93 2.43 0.73
C LYS A 270 -4.13 2.99 1.91
N PHE A 271 -3.75 2.15 2.88
CA PHE A 271 -2.90 2.53 4.00
C PHE A 271 -1.51 2.96 3.53
N VAL A 272 -0.84 2.14 2.72
CA VAL A 272 0.52 2.42 2.22
C VAL A 272 0.55 3.70 1.40
N ILE A 273 -0.39 3.87 0.46
CA ILE A 273 -0.48 5.09 -0.35
C ILE A 273 -0.75 6.30 0.56
N GLY A 274 -1.71 6.20 1.49
CA GLY A 274 -2.05 7.27 2.40
C GLY A 274 -0.88 7.70 3.30
N HIS A 275 -0.12 6.73 3.79
CA HIS A 275 1.11 6.93 4.55
C HIS A 275 2.15 7.71 3.72
N GLU A 276 2.41 7.27 2.49
CA GLU A 276 3.37 7.93 1.60
C GLU A 276 2.95 9.35 1.19
N LEU A 277 1.68 9.55 0.88
CA LEU A 277 1.15 10.88 0.57
C LEU A 277 1.25 11.83 1.77
N ALA A 278 1.22 11.32 3.01
CA ALA A 278 1.45 12.12 4.20
C ALA A 278 2.86 12.72 4.24
N HIS A 279 3.89 12.00 3.78
CA HIS A 279 5.24 12.56 3.66
C HIS A 279 5.29 13.78 2.72
N ILE A 280 4.48 13.76 1.65
CA ILE A 280 4.31 14.90 0.76
C ILE A 280 3.55 16.03 1.48
N LYS A 281 2.39 15.74 2.07
CA LYS A 281 1.52 16.73 2.73
C LYS A 281 2.24 17.47 3.86
N ARG A 282 3.03 16.74 4.66
CA ARG A 282 3.81 17.27 5.79
C ARG A 282 5.16 17.88 5.37
N ASN A 283 5.45 17.90 4.07
CA ASN A 283 6.70 18.40 3.50
C ASN A 283 7.93 17.77 4.20
N HIS A 284 7.94 16.45 4.37
CA HIS A 284 9.09 15.73 4.93
C HIS A 284 10.31 15.79 4.00
N LEU A 285 10.07 15.82 2.68
CA LEU A 285 11.10 15.86 1.62
C LEU A 285 11.77 17.24 1.44
N GLY A 286 11.13 18.34 1.84
CA GLY A 286 11.60 19.71 1.56
C GLY A 286 12.46 20.34 2.65
N LYS A 287 13.04 19.54 3.56
CA LYS A 287 13.70 20.01 4.79
C LYS A 287 15.23 19.84 4.77
N ALA A 288 15.84 19.79 3.58
CA ALA A 288 17.29 19.60 3.42
C ALA A 288 18.13 20.70 4.10
N TRP A 289 17.62 21.93 4.22
CA TRP A 289 18.28 23.01 4.95
C TRP A 289 18.41 22.75 6.46
N LEU A 290 17.73 21.74 7.01
CA LEU A 290 17.92 21.31 8.40
C LEU A 290 19.14 20.39 8.57
N PHE A 291 20.00 20.24 7.56
CA PHE A 291 21.19 19.38 7.62
C PHE A 291 22.13 19.67 8.81
N PRO A 292 22.29 20.89 9.35
CA PRO A 292 23.17 21.06 10.51
C PRO A 292 22.70 20.31 11.75
N SER A 293 21.39 19.99 11.83
CA SER A 293 20.89 19.13 12.92
C SER A 293 21.39 17.68 12.86
N LEU A 294 22.09 17.28 11.79
CA LEU A 294 22.79 15.99 11.69
C LEU A 294 24.00 15.91 12.64
N PHE A 295 24.58 17.04 13.04
CA PHE A 295 25.69 17.06 14.00
C PHE A 295 25.27 16.68 15.42
N ILE A 296 23.97 16.72 15.73
CA ILE A 296 23.44 16.27 17.01
C ILE A 296 23.07 14.79 16.88
N PRO A 297 23.73 13.88 17.63
CA PRO A 297 23.49 12.45 17.53
C PRO A 297 22.01 12.12 17.69
N ILE A 298 21.52 11.18 16.86
CA ILE A 298 20.17 10.61 16.91
C ILE A 298 19.03 11.59 16.59
N LEU A 299 19.20 12.92 16.70
CA LEU A 299 18.11 13.89 16.55
C LEU A 299 17.41 13.80 15.20
N SER A 300 18.18 13.69 14.12
CA SER A 300 17.62 13.55 12.78
C SER A 300 16.86 12.23 12.60
N LEU A 301 17.35 11.14 13.19
CA LEU A 301 16.68 9.84 13.20
C LEU A 301 15.43 9.86 14.09
N ALA A 302 15.47 10.53 15.24
CA ALA A 302 14.32 10.71 16.12
C ALA A 302 13.22 11.52 15.44
N TYR A 303 13.57 12.54 14.65
CA TYR A 303 12.63 13.26 13.80
C TYR A 303 12.03 12.34 12.73
N SER A 304 12.86 11.57 12.01
CA SER A 304 12.41 10.57 11.03
C SER A 304 11.38 9.63 11.63
N ARG A 305 11.72 8.96 12.75
CA ARG A 305 10.80 8.07 13.47
C ARG A 305 9.51 8.75 13.90
N ALA A 306 9.55 10.04 14.24
CA ALA A 306 8.36 10.78 14.62
C ALA A 306 7.47 11.16 13.43
N CYS A 307 8.06 11.35 12.24
CA CYS A 307 7.32 11.51 10.99
C CYS A 307 6.52 10.24 10.67
N GLU A 308 7.14 9.06 10.83
CA GLU A 308 6.47 7.77 10.59
C GLU A 308 5.16 7.64 11.37
N TYR A 309 5.16 7.98 12.67
CA TYR A 309 3.93 7.94 13.46
C TYR A 309 2.84 8.91 12.98
N THR A 310 3.21 10.04 12.37
CA THR A 310 2.22 10.92 11.74
C THR A 310 1.72 10.30 10.45
N CYS A 311 2.61 9.78 9.60
CA CYS A 311 2.24 9.13 8.35
C CYS A 311 1.34 7.93 8.58
N ASP A 312 1.60 7.13 9.62
CA ASP A 312 0.73 6.04 10.07
C ASP A 312 -0.70 6.51 10.37
N ARG A 313 -0.87 7.67 11.01
CA ARG A 313 -2.20 8.23 11.30
C ARG A 313 -2.94 8.68 10.04
N TYR A 314 -2.22 9.16 9.03
CA TYR A 314 -2.78 9.48 7.72
C TYR A 314 -3.14 8.20 6.95
N GLY A 315 -2.28 7.17 6.99
CA GLY A 315 -2.62 5.87 6.41
C GLY A 315 -3.88 5.26 7.06
N ALA A 316 -3.94 5.27 8.40
CA ALA A 316 -5.08 4.76 9.17
C ALA A 316 -6.37 5.59 9.00
N HIS A 317 -6.26 6.83 8.52
CA HIS A 317 -7.42 7.63 8.13
C HIS A 317 -8.08 7.04 6.87
N PHE A 318 -7.29 6.57 5.91
CA PHE A 318 -7.79 5.99 4.66
C PHE A 318 -8.17 4.52 4.77
N SER A 319 -7.46 3.77 5.61
CA SER A 319 -7.87 2.41 5.96
C SER A 319 -7.33 2.06 7.35
N GLU A 320 -8.25 1.99 8.32
CA GLU A 320 -7.90 1.63 9.68
C GLU A 320 -7.49 0.15 9.77
N GLN A 321 -8.21 -0.74 9.08
CA GLN A 321 -7.87 -2.16 8.98
C GLN A 321 -6.52 -2.33 8.26
N GLY A 322 -6.37 -1.68 7.11
CA GLY A 322 -5.14 -1.73 6.31
C GLY A 322 -3.90 -1.21 7.05
N ALA A 323 -4.08 -0.36 8.07
CA ALA A 323 -2.97 0.12 8.88
C ALA A 323 -2.35 -0.97 9.75
N PHE A 324 -3.16 -1.81 10.38
CA PHE A 324 -2.65 -2.91 11.20
C PHE A 324 -2.15 -4.06 10.33
N GLU A 325 -2.93 -4.46 9.33
CA GLU A 325 -2.55 -5.51 8.37
C GLU A 325 -1.32 -5.12 7.57
N GLY A 326 -1.23 -3.87 7.11
CA GLY A 326 -0.10 -3.36 6.35
C GLY A 326 1.20 -3.34 7.15
N ILE A 327 1.16 -2.98 8.44
CA ILE A 327 2.37 -3.06 9.29
C ILE A 327 2.79 -4.52 9.55
N LEU A 328 1.83 -5.43 9.71
CA LEU A 328 2.14 -6.87 9.80
C LEU A 328 2.70 -7.40 8.47
N ALA A 329 2.17 -6.95 7.34
CA ALA A 329 2.69 -7.28 6.01
C ALA A 329 4.11 -6.76 5.82
N LEU A 330 4.44 -5.56 6.31
CA LEU A 330 5.83 -5.07 6.33
C LEU A 330 6.74 -5.92 7.23
N THR A 331 6.18 -6.63 8.22
CA THR A 331 6.93 -7.47 9.15
C THR A 331 7.20 -8.86 8.56
N ALA A 332 6.19 -9.47 7.95
CA ALA A 332 6.20 -10.88 7.57
C ALA A 332 6.03 -11.15 6.07
N GLY A 333 5.83 -10.11 5.27
CA GLY A 333 5.56 -10.19 3.84
C GLY A 333 4.07 -10.28 3.50
N PRO A 334 3.71 -9.99 2.23
CA PRO A 334 2.32 -9.90 1.76
C PRO A 334 1.58 -11.25 1.78
N HIS A 335 2.29 -12.38 1.84
CA HIS A 335 1.70 -13.72 1.79
C HIS A 335 1.53 -14.39 3.16
N ILE A 336 2.23 -13.89 4.19
CA ILE A 336 2.31 -14.55 5.51
C ILE A 336 1.55 -13.76 6.58
N TYR A 337 1.42 -12.44 6.43
CA TYR A 337 0.85 -11.57 7.46
C TYR A 337 -0.51 -12.02 7.99
N ALA A 338 -1.37 -12.54 7.12
CA ALA A 338 -2.71 -13.03 7.46
C ALA A 338 -2.68 -14.23 8.43
N LYS A 339 -1.56 -14.97 8.51
CA LYS A 339 -1.37 -16.08 9.44
C LYS A 339 -0.87 -15.63 10.82
N ILE A 340 -0.56 -14.34 11.00
CA ILE A 340 0.02 -13.81 12.23
C ILE A 340 -1.05 -13.09 13.04
N SER A 341 -1.27 -13.56 14.26
CA SER A 341 -2.16 -12.87 15.20
C SER A 341 -1.55 -11.55 15.67
N LEU A 342 -2.21 -10.44 15.34
CA LEU A 342 -1.84 -9.10 15.83
C LEU A 342 -1.74 -9.05 17.37
N LYS A 343 -2.67 -9.71 18.06
CA LYS A 343 -2.71 -9.75 19.53
C LYS A 343 -1.52 -10.49 20.12
N SER A 344 -1.17 -11.65 19.57
CA SER A 344 0.03 -12.39 19.99
C SER A 344 1.28 -11.61 19.67
N PHE A 345 1.38 -11.02 18.47
CA PHE A 345 2.50 -10.17 18.08
C PHE A 345 2.75 -9.02 19.07
N ILE A 346 1.69 -8.31 19.49
CA ILE A 346 1.78 -7.24 20.50
C ILE A 346 2.21 -7.80 21.87
N ARG A 347 1.63 -8.93 22.29
CA ARG A 347 1.93 -9.57 23.58
C ARG A 347 3.39 -10.00 23.66
N ASP A 348 3.87 -10.66 22.61
CA ASP A 348 5.24 -11.17 22.54
C ASP A 348 6.24 -10.03 22.55
N ALA A 349 5.96 -8.94 21.82
CA ALA A 349 6.80 -7.75 21.84
C ALA A 349 6.92 -7.10 23.22
N ALA A 350 5.88 -7.16 24.07
CA ALA A 350 5.97 -6.71 25.45
C ALA A 350 6.92 -7.58 26.29
N SER A 351 7.04 -8.87 25.98
CA SER A 351 7.95 -9.80 26.66
C SER A 351 9.39 -9.81 26.13
N GLN A 352 9.60 -9.42 24.87
CA GLN A 352 10.90 -9.41 24.20
C GLN A 352 11.64 -8.05 24.32
N GLY A 353 11.21 -7.20 25.25
CA GLY A 353 11.88 -5.94 25.54
C GLY A 353 13.31 -6.13 26.04
N GLY A 354 14.13 -5.07 25.96
CA GLY A 354 15.48 -5.10 26.48
C GLY A 354 16.28 -3.85 26.12
N PHE A 355 17.44 -3.68 26.76
CA PHE A 355 18.33 -2.55 26.49
C PHE A 355 18.70 -2.46 25.00
N PHE A 356 19.13 -3.57 24.40
CA PHE A 356 19.55 -3.60 23.01
C PHE A 356 18.40 -3.33 22.04
N VAL A 357 17.20 -3.86 22.27
CA VAL A 357 16.01 -3.56 21.46
C VAL A 357 15.66 -2.07 21.52
N TRP A 358 15.72 -1.47 22.70
CA TRP A 358 15.48 -0.03 22.84
C TRP A 358 16.58 0.82 22.18
N PHE A 359 17.85 0.39 22.29
CA PHE A 359 19.02 1.12 21.83
C PHE A 359 19.16 1.09 20.30
N THR A 360 18.94 -0.07 19.67
CA THR A 360 19.01 -0.21 18.20
C THR A 360 18.00 0.68 17.50
N GLU A 361 16.79 0.83 18.06
CA GLU A 361 15.77 1.73 17.51
C GLU A 361 16.27 3.18 17.42
N LYS A 362 17.16 3.62 18.33
CA LYS A 362 17.69 4.99 18.30
C LYS A 362 18.50 5.28 17.06
N PHE A 363 19.12 4.26 16.47
CA PHE A 363 19.91 4.35 15.24
C PHE A 363 19.12 3.96 13.98
N SER A 364 17.83 3.65 14.11
CA SER A 364 16.93 3.37 12.97
C SER A 364 16.22 4.63 12.46
N THR A 365 16.00 4.72 11.15
CA THR A 365 15.18 5.75 10.51
C THR A 365 13.68 5.56 10.79
N HIS A 366 13.25 4.32 11.03
CA HIS A 366 11.87 3.95 11.29
C HIS A 366 11.73 3.37 12.71
N PRO A 367 10.61 3.62 13.43
CA PRO A 367 10.35 2.92 14.67
C PRO A 367 10.21 1.42 14.43
N HIS A 368 10.40 0.62 15.47
CA HIS A 368 10.08 -0.80 15.37
C HIS A 368 8.60 -0.99 15.02
N LEU A 369 8.29 -2.00 14.22
CA LEU A 369 6.95 -2.24 13.67
C LEU A 369 5.91 -2.37 14.79
N VAL A 370 6.26 -3.05 15.90
CA VAL A 370 5.40 -3.11 17.09
C VAL A 370 5.11 -1.74 17.72
N ASN A 371 6.08 -0.83 17.75
CA ASN A 371 5.88 0.52 18.29
C ASN A 371 4.94 1.34 17.40
N ARG A 372 4.97 1.13 16.08
CA ARG A 372 4.00 1.71 15.13
C ARG A 372 2.59 1.18 15.41
N VAL A 373 2.43 -0.14 15.54
CA VAL A 373 1.15 -0.78 15.91
C VAL A 373 0.60 -0.23 17.23
N LEU A 374 1.43 -0.16 18.29
CA LEU A 374 1.01 0.35 19.60
C LEU A 374 0.61 1.84 19.55
N ALA A 375 1.35 2.64 18.79
CA ALA A 375 1.05 4.05 18.59
C ALA A 375 -0.26 4.25 17.83
N LEU A 376 -0.54 3.42 16.82
CA LEU A 376 -1.79 3.40 16.08
C LEU A 376 -2.96 2.95 16.95
N LYS A 377 -2.84 1.83 17.67
CA LYS A 377 -3.86 1.36 18.62
C LYS A 377 -4.26 2.47 19.61
N SER A 378 -3.26 3.14 20.17
CA SER A 378 -3.48 4.27 21.10
C SER A 378 -4.16 5.46 20.43
N TYR A 379 -3.92 5.69 19.12
CA TYR A 379 -4.48 6.80 18.37
C TYR A 379 -5.93 6.55 17.93
N THR A 380 -6.22 5.37 17.40
CA THR A 380 -7.56 4.99 16.94
C THR A 380 -8.50 4.61 18.08
N LYS A 381 -7.97 4.49 19.31
CA LYS A 381 -8.68 4.02 20.51
C LYS A 381 -9.27 2.61 20.35
N MET A 382 -8.66 1.80 19.50
CA MET A 382 -9.10 0.43 19.26
C MET A 382 -8.82 -0.44 20.49
N GLY A 383 -9.87 -1.11 20.99
CA GLY A 383 -9.73 -2.17 22.01
C GLY A 383 -9.29 -3.47 21.34
N LEU A 384 -8.12 -3.98 21.71
CA LEU A 384 -7.62 -5.32 21.33
C LEU A 384 -7.28 -6.11 22.58
#